data_AF-A0A3E4KIK8-F1
#
_entry.id   AF-A0A3E4KIK8-F1
#
_cell.length_a   1.000
_cell.length_b   1.000
_cell.length_c   1.000
_cell.angle_alpha   90.00
_cell.angle_beta   90.00
_cell.angle_gamma   90.00
#
_symmetry.space_group_name_H-M   'P 1'
#
loop_
_entity.id
_entity.type
_entity.pdbx_description
1 polymer ?
#
loop_
_entity_poly.entity_id
_entity_poly.type
_entity_poly.pdbx_seq_one_letter_code
_entity_poly.pdbx_strand_id
1 'polypeptide(L)'
;MLYYNFYGYERFKACFGLEKRDNGTVVRKNRILLGHLKNPALLRYCREHDDYTLLHIYNMADLEKKVVEAIIKSGEDDEKLPYKVELIGKVYYSSRYQTDETKGICEDLDKNSIRYINVGRNRIFKMRAGKFMRELILETEIGKLLSPSVVNWIAGDVFTQQWCTYTHGKSPEMELHVNDDFGSIYDSDCCKGDFGSCMVDRERTSFYRDSVKAKAAYITDKTGLIVARSILFTDVTDQEGKKWRLLERQYSSGGDDVLKRLLIDKLIQGKHIDGYKIVGASCHEANAFVDIDGNSLSDKKFEIDCDLELEDTLSYQDSFKWYSYDQSKAYNYENSGTSYNLDTTDQNLYGDDDEDDGEWDDYHQYYCDDTRLCYRNGREIRVDVENLDDFVWIESTQEYHHENDCVCCDECGTYILLDDAMCSEVTEEYYCCKECMEKVENEFKRKNWHYSEYDDEWYEDYTDITWINIWNEPEGIYESKSIGTDTLCRLLRNEEAWEFDNEVFDKVNPSTNLPYGYKLKKEINHEYTIIEAAV
;
A
#
# COMPACT_ATOMS: atom_id res chain seq x y z
N MET A 1 -16.32 23.74 13.42
CA MET A 1 -15.84 24.71 12.40
C MET A 1 -15.15 25.92 13.02
N LEU A 2 -15.51 26.39 14.23
CA LEU A 2 -14.89 27.57 14.85
C LEU A 2 -13.38 27.44 15.19
N TYR A 3 -12.88 26.22 15.41
CA TYR A 3 -11.48 25.97 15.77
C TYR A 3 -10.56 25.66 14.59
N TYR A 4 -11.11 25.58 13.38
CA TYR A 4 -10.35 25.20 12.20
C TYR A 4 -10.42 26.33 11.18
N ASN A 5 -9.26 26.90 10.84
CA ASN A 5 -9.15 28.01 9.88
C ASN A 5 -9.24 27.51 8.42
N PHE A 6 -10.28 26.74 8.10
CA PHE A 6 -10.61 26.41 6.72
C PHE A 6 -11.51 27.53 6.19
N TYR A 7 -11.00 28.30 5.22
CA TYR A 7 -11.70 29.40 4.54
C TYR A 7 -12.88 28.89 3.67
N GLY A 8 -13.86 28.22 4.27
CA GLY A 8 -15.07 27.71 3.63
C GLY A 8 -15.07 26.20 3.31
N TYR A 9 -16.24 25.72 2.87
CA TYR A 9 -16.51 24.30 2.57
C TYR A 9 -15.70 23.78 1.37
N GLU A 10 -15.46 24.61 0.35
CA GLU A 10 -14.70 24.21 -0.84
C GLU A 10 -13.25 23.83 -0.49
N ARG A 11 -12.60 24.61 0.39
CA ARG A 11 -11.24 24.29 0.85
C ARG A 11 -11.22 23.02 1.70
N PHE A 12 -12.25 22.80 2.53
CA PHE A 12 -12.39 21.54 3.26
C PHE A 12 -12.57 20.35 2.31
N LYS A 13 -13.39 20.48 1.26
CA LYS A 13 -13.61 19.44 0.26
C LYS A 13 -12.35 19.18 -0.59
N ALA A 14 -11.57 20.21 -0.90
CA ALA A 14 -10.28 20.04 -1.58
C ALA A 14 -9.30 19.22 -0.72
N CYS A 15 -9.21 19.52 0.58
CA CYS A 15 -8.29 18.82 1.49
C CYS A 15 -8.79 17.42 1.93
N PHE A 16 -10.09 17.23 2.14
CA PHE A 16 -10.67 16.04 2.79
C PHE A 16 -11.87 15.45 2.06
N GLY A 17 -12.04 15.81 0.79
CA GLY A 17 -13.08 15.27 -0.07
C GLY A 17 -12.97 13.76 -0.25
N LEU A 18 -14.03 13.19 -0.80
CA LEU A 18 -14.00 11.80 -1.25
C LEU A 18 -13.38 11.76 -2.65
N GLU A 19 -12.50 10.80 -2.88
CA GLU A 19 -11.94 10.48 -4.18
C GLU A 19 -12.26 9.03 -4.50
N LYS A 20 -12.62 8.76 -5.76
CA LYS A 20 -12.74 7.40 -6.28
C LYS A 20 -11.37 6.98 -6.79
N ARG A 21 -10.85 5.89 -6.26
CA ARG A 21 -9.68 5.20 -6.84
C ARG A 21 -10.12 4.40 -8.06
N ASP A 22 -9.16 4.04 -8.91
CA ASP A 22 -9.43 3.29 -10.14
C ASP A 22 -10.12 1.94 -9.90
N ASN A 23 -9.90 1.32 -8.74
CA ASN A 23 -10.58 0.11 -8.28
C ASN A 23 -12.01 0.34 -7.73
N GLY A 24 -12.67 1.45 -8.09
CA GLY A 24 -14.02 1.80 -7.64
C GLY A 24 -14.14 2.20 -6.16
N THR A 25 -13.07 2.07 -5.35
CA THR A 25 -13.11 2.36 -3.91
C THR A 25 -13.16 3.86 -3.67
N VAL A 26 -14.17 4.30 -2.92
CA VAL A 26 -14.28 5.70 -2.48
C VAL A 26 -13.46 5.87 -1.20
N VAL A 27 -12.32 6.56 -1.28
CA VAL A 27 -11.50 6.89 -0.12
C VAL A 27 -11.59 8.38 0.20
N ARG A 28 -11.24 8.75 1.44
CA ARG A 28 -11.19 10.14 1.86
C ARG A 28 -9.77 10.67 1.78
N LYS A 29 -9.58 11.79 1.08
CA LYS A 29 -8.31 12.52 1.02
C LYS A 29 -7.82 12.86 2.43
N ASN A 30 -6.50 12.76 2.62
CA ASN A 30 -5.80 13.15 3.86
C ASN A 30 -6.46 12.58 5.15
N ARG A 31 -6.87 11.30 5.13
CA ARG A 31 -7.57 10.63 6.24
C ARG A 31 -6.82 10.76 7.58
N ILE A 32 -5.50 10.66 7.56
CA ILE A 32 -4.65 10.79 8.77
C ILE A 32 -4.74 12.20 9.36
N LEU A 33 -4.54 13.24 8.53
CA LEU A 33 -4.69 14.64 8.95
C LEU A 33 -6.11 14.92 9.46
N LEU A 34 -7.15 14.41 8.80
CA LEU A 34 -8.52 14.59 9.29
C LEU A 34 -8.73 13.92 10.65
N GLY A 35 -8.14 12.74 10.86
CA GLY A 35 -8.17 12.04 12.14
C GLY A 35 -7.45 12.81 13.24
N HIS A 36 -6.28 13.39 12.93
CA HIS A 36 -5.53 14.29 13.82
C HIS A 36 -6.39 15.46 14.28
N LEU A 37 -6.95 16.20 13.33
CA LEU A 37 -7.72 17.40 13.59
C LEU A 37 -8.98 17.12 14.43
N LYS A 38 -9.61 15.96 14.21
CA LYS A 38 -10.83 15.56 14.94
C LYS A 38 -10.57 14.98 16.33
N ASN A 39 -9.32 14.82 16.76
CA ASN A 39 -9.02 14.14 18.00
C ASN A 39 -9.52 14.94 19.23
N PRO A 40 -10.47 14.40 20.02
CA PRO A 40 -11.03 15.11 21.17
C PRO A 40 -10.00 15.49 22.24
N ALA A 41 -8.99 14.64 22.46
CA ALA A 41 -7.94 14.89 23.45
C ALA A 41 -7.09 16.11 23.06
N LEU A 42 -6.70 16.18 21.78
CA LEU A 42 -5.97 17.31 21.22
C LEU A 42 -6.80 18.59 21.27
N LEU A 43 -8.08 18.52 20.89
CA LEU A 43 -9.00 19.67 20.94
C LEU A 43 -9.15 20.23 22.35
N ARG A 44 -9.26 19.35 23.34
CA ARG A 44 -9.34 19.73 24.74
C ARG A 44 -8.05 20.41 25.20
N TYR A 45 -6.90 19.82 24.89
CA TYR A 45 -5.60 20.38 25.22
C TYR A 45 -5.40 21.78 24.64
N CYS A 46 -5.67 21.97 23.35
CA CYS A 46 -5.57 23.26 22.68
C CYS A 46 -6.47 24.33 23.34
N ARG A 47 -7.68 23.95 23.75
CA ARG A 47 -8.60 24.86 24.46
C ARG A 47 -8.13 25.22 25.87
N GLU A 48 -7.52 24.28 26.59
CA GLU A 48 -7.01 24.50 27.94
C GLU A 48 -5.77 25.39 27.95
N HIS A 49 -4.96 25.35 26.88
CA HIS A 49 -3.70 26.09 26.77
C HIS A 49 -3.78 27.35 25.87
N ASP A 50 -4.92 27.59 25.24
CA ASP A 50 -5.13 28.66 24.25
C ASP A 50 -4.10 28.65 23.09
N ASP A 51 -3.61 27.46 22.72
CA ASP A 51 -2.69 27.24 21.61
C ASP A 51 -3.29 26.25 20.59
N TYR A 52 -3.60 26.77 19.41
CA TYR A 52 -4.23 26.03 18.31
C TYR A 52 -3.24 25.66 17.20
N THR A 53 -1.93 25.82 17.43
CA THR A 53 -0.88 25.58 16.41
C THR A 53 -0.95 24.17 15.82
N LEU A 54 -1.23 23.16 16.66
CA LEU A 54 -1.39 21.76 16.25
C LEU A 54 -2.72 21.45 15.54
N LEU A 55 -3.66 22.39 15.50
CA LEU A 55 -4.92 22.30 14.75
C LEU A 55 -4.89 23.15 13.47
N HIS A 56 -4.00 24.13 13.38
CA HIS A 56 -3.78 24.95 12.19
C HIS A 56 -2.79 24.29 11.21
N ILE A 57 -3.19 23.12 10.70
CA ILE A 57 -2.40 22.26 9.82
C ILE A 57 -3.22 21.96 8.55
N TYR A 58 -2.64 22.19 7.37
CA TYR A 58 -3.39 22.16 6.11
C TYR A 58 -2.94 21.08 5.12
N ASN A 59 -1.78 20.48 5.35
CA ASN A 59 -1.23 19.41 4.52
C ASN A 59 -0.43 18.42 5.39
N MET A 60 0.01 17.30 4.79
CA MET A 60 0.74 16.25 5.51
C MET A 60 2.18 16.66 5.89
N ALA A 61 2.85 17.49 5.10
CA ALA A 61 4.21 17.97 5.42
C ALA A 61 4.22 18.88 6.65
N ASP A 62 3.28 19.83 6.73
CA ASP A 62 3.04 20.66 7.90
C ASP A 62 2.68 19.81 9.13
N LEU A 63 1.93 18.72 8.92
CA LEU A 63 1.57 17.79 9.99
C LEU A 63 2.80 17.12 10.58
N GLU A 64 3.67 16.56 9.74
CA GLU A 64 4.93 15.97 10.18
C GLU A 64 5.76 16.99 10.96
N LYS A 65 6.06 18.12 10.34
CA LYS A 65 6.96 19.14 10.89
C LYS A 65 6.50 19.63 12.25
N LYS A 66 5.26 20.13 12.34
CA LYS A 66 4.73 20.72 13.58
C LYS A 66 4.56 19.69 14.68
N VAL A 67 4.13 18.47 14.36
CA VAL A 67 3.96 17.42 15.37
C VAL A 67 5.31 16.95 15.89
N VAL A 68 6.30 16.74 15.02
CA VAL A 68 7.65 16.33 15.43
C VAL A 68 8.31 17.42 16.29
N GLU A 69 8.21 18.70 15.89
CA GLU A 69 8.70 19.83 16.70
C GLU A 69 8.03 19.88 18.08
N ALA A 70 6.71 19.70 18.14
CA ALA A 70 5.98 19.69 19.40
C ALA A 70 6.33 18.49 20.29
N ILE A 71 6.57 17.31 19.71
CA ILE A 71 7.05 16.12 20.46
C ILE A 71 8.43 16.39 21.06
N ILE A 72 9.37 16.92 20.27
CA ILE A 72 10.72 17.22 20.73
C ILE A 72 10.68 18.22 21.89
N LYS A 73 9.96 19.33 21.70
CA LYS A 73 9.81 20.36 22.73
C LYS A 73 9.13 19.84 23.99
N SER A 74 8.05 19.07 23.85
CA SER A 74 7.35 18.46 24.98
C SER A 74 8.23 17.48 25.75
N GLY A 75 9.17 16.80 25.08
CA GLY A 75 10.15 15.94 25.72
C GLY A 75 11.22 16.74 26.47
N GLU A 76 11.72 17.81 25.86
CA GLU A 76 12.74 18.69 26.44
C GLU A 76 12.26 19.40 27.71
N ASP A 77 11.00 19.85 27.71
CA ASP A 77 10.39 20.58 28.82
C ASP A 77 9.91 19.66 29.97
N ASP A 78 9.91 18.32 29.80
CA ASP A 78 9.47 17.36 30.83
C ASP A 78 10.65 16.83 31.65
N GLU A 79 10.76 17.31 32.91
CA GLU A 79 11.79 16.87 33.87
C GLU A 79 11.79 15.35 34.12
N LYS A 80 10.71 14.62 33.79
CA LYS A 80 10.63 13.15 33.93
C LYS A 80 11.31 12.40 32.79
N LEU A 81 11.74 13.10 31.73
CA LEU A 81 12.41 12.53 30.55
C LEU A 81 13.88 13.01 30.48
N PRO A 82 14.74 12.69 31.48
CA PRO A 82 16.05 13.32 31.62
C PRO A 82 17.09 12.85 30.60
N TYR A 83 16.84 11.76 29.86
CA TYR A 83 17.84 11.11 29.02
C TYR A 83 17.70 11.54 27.56
N LYS A 84 18.84 11.87 26.94
CA LYS A 84 18.91 12.32 25.55
C LYS A 84 19.06 11.16 24.58
N VAL A 85 18.27 11.21 23.51
CA VAL A 85 18.25 10.24 22.41
C VAL A 85 18.47 11.01 21.12
N GLU A 86 19.68 10.95 20.56
CA GLU A 86 20.03 11.65 19.33
C GLU A 86 19.85 10.73 18.12
N LEU A 87 18.95 11.10 17.21
CA LEU A 87 18.61 10.35 15.99
C LEU A 87 18.49 11.31 14.82
N ILE A 88 19.19 11.04 13.71
CA ILE A 88 19.11 11.85 12.48
C ILE A 88 19.35 13.36 12.75
N GLY A 89 20.31 13.67 13.63
CA GLY A 89 20.63 15.05 14.02
C GLY A 89 19.58 15.77 14.88
N LYS A 90 18.48 15.10 15.25
CA LYS A 90 17.47 15.59 16.19
C LYS A 90 17.67 14.97 17.57
N VAL A 91 17.36 15.72 18.62
CA VAL A 91 17.46 15.25 20.01
C VAL A 91 16.05 15.03 20.55
N TYR A 92 15.76 13.80 20.94
CA TYR A 92 14.57 13.39 21.66
C TYR A 92 14.91 13.11 23.12
N TYR A 93 13.88 13.00 23.96
CA TYR A 93 14.02 12.83 25.40
C TYR A 93 13.22 11.61 25.88
N SER A 94 13.79 10.83 26.79
CA SER A 94 13.18 9.61 27.34
C SER A 94 13.48 9.45 28.82
N SER A 95 12.61 8.73 29.53
CA SER A 95 12.82 8.27 30.91
C SER A 95 13.63 6.98 30.99
N ARG A 96 13.82 6.28 29.88
CA ARG A 96 14.35 4.90 29.84
C ARG A 96 15.53 4.71 28.90
N TYR A 97 15.62 5.52 27.86
CA TYR A 97 16.54 5.31 26.75
C TYR A 97 17.49 6.48 26.55
N GLN A 98 18.72 6.18 26.16
CA GLN A 98 19.68 7.16 25.67
C GLN A 98 20.48 6.58 24.50
N THR A 99 21.07 7.44 23.70
CA THR A 99 22.03 7.05 22.65
C THR A 99 23.47 7.23 23.13
N ASP A 100 24.36 6.40 22.62
CA ASP A 100 25.81 6.59 22.74
C ASP A 100 26.35 7.43 21.57
N GLU A 101 27.67 7.51 21.45
CA GLU A 101 28.40 8.17 20.36
C GLU A 101 28.01 7.70 18.95
N THR A 102 27.40 6.52 18.80
CA THR A 102 26.92 6.01 17.51
C THR A 102 25.58 6.61 17.08
N LYS A 103 24.92 7.39 17.95
CA LYS A 103 23.66 8.11 17.66
C LYS A 103 22.59 7.21 17.05
N GLY A 104 22.48 6.00 17.61
CA GLY A 104 21.49 5.01 17.23
C GLY A 104 21.94 3.98 16.19
N ILE A 105 23.10 4.13 15.57
CA ILE A 105 23.57 3.25 14.48
C ILE A 105 23.98 1.87 15.04
N CYS A 106 23.48 0.80 14.42
CA CYS A 106 23.82 -0.56 14.81
C CYS A 106 25.21 -0.99 14.27
N GLU A 107 26.01 -1.69 15.08
CA GLU A 107 27.35 -2.18 14.68
C GLU A 107 27.27 -3.22 13.57
N ASP A 108 26.18 -4.00 13.54
CA ASP A 108 25.90 -5.01 12.51
C ASP A 108 25.33 -4.42 11.22
N LEU A 109 25.31 -3.08 11.10
CA LEU A 109 24.79 -2.35 9.94
C LEU A 109 23.31 -2.65 9.61
N ASP A 110 22.53 -3.14 10.58
CA ASP A 110 21.08 -3.25 10.38
C ASP A 110 20.44 -1.87 10.27
N LYS A 111 19.87 -1.64 9.10
CA LYS A 111 19.31 -0.37 8.65
C LYS A 111 17.88 -0.15 9.10
N ASN A 112 17.23 -1.20 9.61
CA ASN A 112 15.83 -1.18 10.06
C ASN A 112 15.69 -1.00 11.57
N SER A 113 16.81 -0.94 12.30
CA SER A 113 16.82 -0.94 13.76
C SER A 113 17.68 0.18 14.33
N ILE A 114 17.34 0.58 15.56
CA ILE A 114 18.06 1.55 16.38
C ILE A 114 18.76 0.81 17.51
N ARG A 115 20.05 1.09 17.68
CA ARG A 115 20.86 0.78 18.85
C ARG A 115 20.57 1.80 19.94
N TYR A 116 20.36 1.37 21.17
CA TYR A 116 20.12 2.28 22.29
C TYR A 116 20.63 1.68 23.61
N ILE A 117 20.90 2.54 24.59
CA ILE A 117 21.19 2.14 25.96
C ILE A 117 19.89 2.18 26.75
N ASN A 118 19.50 1.05 27.35
CA ASN A 118 18.46 1.03 28.36
C ASN A 118 19.07 1.41 29.71
N VAL A 119 18.69 2.57 30.25
CA VAL A 119 19.33 3.12 31.44
C VAL A 119 19.05 2.29 32.69
N GLY A 120 17.83 1.77 32.84
CA GLY A 120 17.47 0.91 33.97
C GLY A 120 18.23 -0.42 34.02
N ARG A 121 18.70 -0.92 32.85
CA ARG A 121 19.50 -2.15 32.74
C ARG A 121 20.99 -1.88 32.55
N ASN A 122 21.38 -0.62 32.31
CA ASN A 122 22.72 -0.20 31.93
C ASN A 122 23.37 -1.09 30.85
N ARG A 123 22.59 -1.45 29.81
CA ARG A 123 23.01 -2.34 28.72
C ARG A 123 22.51 -1.83 27.38
N ILE A 124 23.25 -2.16 26.34
CA ILE A 124 22.94 -1.83 24.94
C ILE A 124 21.95 -2.87 24.40
N PHE A 125 20.94 -2.38 23.70
CA PHE A 125 19.91 -3.15 23.02
C PHE A 125 19.68 -2.60 21.62
N LYS A 126 18.87 -3.33 20.87
CA LYS A 126 18.47 -2.98 19.50
C LYS A 126 16.98 -3.21 19.33
N MET A 127 16.31 -2.30 18.64
CA MET A 127 14.86 -2.34 18.39
C MET A 127 14.54 -1.80 17.00
N ARG A 128 13.51 -2.36 16.33
CA ARG A 128 13.04 -1.80 15.05
C ARG A 128 12.77 -0.30 15.15
N ALA A 129 13.23 0.46 14.17
CA ALA A 129 13.25 1.93 14.20
C ALA A 129 11.88 2.53 14.48
N GLY A 130 10.84 2.12 13.74
CA GLY A 130 9.48 2.61 13.97
C GLY A 130 8.90 2.23 15.33
N LYS A 131 9.25 1.05 15.87
CA LYS A 131 8.83 0.68 17.24
C LYS A 131 9.50 1.58 18.28
N PHE A 132 10.81 1.83 18.13
CA PHE A 132 11.56 2.68 19.05
C PHE A 132 11.05 4.12 19.02
N MET A 133 10.86 4.69 17.83
CA MET A 133 10.30 6.03 17.67
C MET A 133 8.91 6.14 18.29
N ARG A 134 8.05 5.14 18.08
CA ARG A 134 6.73 5.10 18.72
C ARG A 134 6.81 5.14 20.25
N GLU A 135 7.76 4.43 20.85
CA GLU A 135 7.96 4.48 22.31
C GLU A 135 8.35 5.90 22.76
N LEU A 136 9.30 6.55 22.08
CA LEU A 136 9.70 7.93 22.39
C LEU A 136 8.53 8.92 22.29
N ILE A 137 7.74 8.85 21.21
CA ILE A 137 6.57 9.72 21.03
C ILE A 137 5.63 9.57 22.23
N LEU A 138 5.30 8.34 22.61
CA LEU A 138 4.32 8.06 23.65
C LEU A 138 4.82 8.34 25.08
N GLU A 139 6.11 8.63 25.28
CA GLU A 139 6.62 9.11 26.56
C GLU A 139 6.23 10.57 26.83
N THR A 140 6.18 11.39 25.77
CA THR A 140 5.89 12.83 25.85
C THR A 140 4.41 13.13 26.16
N GLU A 141 4.14 14.31 26.70
CA GLU A 141 2.75 14.77 26.93
C GLU A 141 2.01 14.93 25.59
N ILE A 142 2.63 15.63 24.63
CA ILE A 142 2.05 15.84 23.30
C ILE A 142 1.78 14.52 22.58
N GLY A 143 2.73 13.58 22.61
CA GLY A 143 2.57 12.31 21.90
C GLY A 143 1.40 11.45 22.41
N LYS A 144 1.04 11.55 23.70
CA LYS A 144 -0.15 10.89 24.28
C LYS A 144 -1.46 11.49 23.79
N LEU A 145 -1.45 12.74 23.31
CA LEU A 145 -2.61 13.42 22.75
C LEU A 145 -2.83 13.11 21.28
N LEU A 146 -1.83 12.55 20.59
CA LEU A 146 -1.93 12.22 19.16
C LEU A 146 -2.82 11.00 18.92
N SER A 147 -3.47 10.97 17.76
CA SER A 147 -4.26 9.79 17.37
C SER A 147 -3.33 8.62 17.03
N PRO A 148 -3.75 7.36 17.25
CA PRO A 148 -2.94 6.19 16.90
C PRO A 148 -2.51 6.18 15.43
N SER A 149 -3.36 6.65 14.51
CA SER A 149 -3.04 6.75 13.09
C SER A 149 -1.89 7.72 12.80
N VAL A 150 -1.84 8.87 13.48
CA VAL A 150 -0.75 9.84 13.33
C VAL A 150 0.55 9.29 13.90
N VAL A 151 0.49 8.66 15.09
CA VAL A 151 1.67 8.04 15.71
C VAL A 151 2.23 6.92 14.83
N ASN A 152 1.35 6.05 14.30
CA ASN A 152 1.77 4.97 13.42
C ASN A 152 2.35 5.49 12.10
N TRP A 153 1.78 6.54 11.53
CA TRP A 153 2.31 7.15 10.31
C TRP A 153 3.68 7.81 10.53
N ILE A 154 3.82 8.66 11.56
CA ILE A 154 5.10 9.33 11.88
C ILE A 154 6.17 8.29 12.22
N ALA A 155 5.88 7.33 13.10
CA ALA A 155 6.87 6.39 13.55
C ALA A 155 7.12 5.24 12.56
N GLY A 156 6.05 4.65 12.05
CA GLY A 156 6.06 3.44 11.22
C GLY A 156 6.47 3.71 9.77
N ASP A 157 5.95 4.80 9.18
CA ASP A 157 6.16 5.07 7.76
C ASP A 157 7.28 6.12 7.59
N VAL A 158 7.06 7.33 8.09
CA VAL A 158 7.95 8.48 7.87
C VAL A 158 9.33 8.25 8.50
N PHE A 159 9.37 8.03 9.82
CA PHE A 159 10.63 7.90 10.53
C PHE A 159 11.38 6.62 10.14
N THR A 160 10.70 5.49 9.93
CA THR A 160 11.36 4.26 9.48
C THR A 160 12.04 4.46 8.13
N GLN A 161 11.38 5.14 7.18
CA GLN A 161 12.01 5.48 5.89
C GLN A 161 13.20 6.42 6.07
N GLN A 162 13.05 7.51 6.83
CA GLN A 162 14.14 8.45 7.12
C GLN A 162 15.33 7.76 7.79
N TRP A 163 15.07 6.84 8.74
CA TRP A 163 16.09 6.06 9.42
C TRP A 163 16.82 5.11 8.48
N CYS A 164 16.08 4.40 7.62
CA CYS A 164 16.65 3.51 6.61
C CYS A 164 17.57 4.30 5.67
N THR A 165 17.10 5.43 5.14
CA THR A 165 17.91 6.31 4.28
C THR A 165 19.15 6.85 5.02
N TYR A 166 18.99 7.34 6.24
CA TYR A 166 20.08 7.85 7.06
C TYR A 166 21.17 6.79 7.30
N THR A 167 20.77 5.57 7.70
CA THR A 167 21.72 4.47 7.96
C THR A 167 22.37 3.96 6.67
N HIS A 168 21.64 3.91 5.55
CA HIS A 168 22.23 3.68 4.23
C HIS A 168 23.31 4.71 3.91
N GLY A 169 23.08 6.01 4.18
CA GLY A 169 24.05 7.05 3.89
C GLY A 169 25.30 7.06 4.77
N LYS A 170 25.24 6.41 5.93
CA LYS A 170 26.38 6.15 6.80
C LYS A 170 27.18 4.91 6.40
N SER A 171 26.73 4.15 5.40
CA SER A 171 27.52 3.06 4.84
C SER A 171 28.73 3.65 4.10
N PRO A 172 29.97 3.28 4.47
CA PRO A 172 31.20 3.77 3.81
C PRO A 172 31.34 3.28 2.36
N GLU A 173 30.45 2.38 1.91
CA GLU A 173 30.41 1.80 0.56
C GLU A 173 29.66 2.66 -0.47
N MET A 174 29.11 3.82 -0.10
CA MET A 174 28.29 4.65 -0.98
C MET A 174 28.89 6.05 -1.15
N GLU A 175 29.49 6.30 -2.32
CA GLU A 175 30.22 7.54 -2.62
C GLU A 175 29.34 8.49 -3.47
N LEU A 176 29.26 9.77 -3.08
CA LEU A 176 28.55 10.80 -3.84
C LEU A 176 29.50 11.45 -4.83
N HIS A 177 29.04 11.59 -6.07
CA HIS A 177 29.73 12.31 -7.14
C HIS A 177 28.86 13.47 -7.64
N VAL A 178 29.46 14.64 -7.81
CA VAL A 178 28.84 15.82 -8.45
C VAL A 178 29.85 16.41 -9.42
N ASN A 179 29.70 16.14 -10.71
CA ASN A 179 30.72 16.43 -11.73
C ASN A 179 30.08 16.60 -13.12
N ASP A 180 30.90 16.62 -14.17
CA ASP A 180 30.49 16.78 -15.57
C ASP A 180 30.35 15.44 -16.32
N ASP A 181 30.33 14.32 -15.59
CA ASP A 181 30.25 12.98 -16.15
C ASP A 181 28.81 12.58 -16.47
N PHE A 182 28.24 13.24 -17.48
CA PHE A 182 26.90 12.93 -17.97
C PHE A 182 26.85 11.59 -18.72
N GLY A 183 27.97 11.15 -19.28
CA GLY A 183 28.09 9.89 -20.01
C GLY A 183 27.78 8.69 -19.13
N SER A 184 28.55 8.52 -18.06
CA SER A 184 28.42 7.35 -17.17
C SER A 184 27.03 7.26 -16.54
N ILE A 185 26.39 8.40 -16.24
CA ILE A 185 25.05 8.36 -15.66
C ILE A 185 24.00 7.88 -16.65
N TYR A 186 24.19 7.88 -17.96
CA TYR A 186 23.22 7.33 -18.94
C TYR A 186 23.67 6.03 -19.59
N ASP A 187 24.88 5.55 -19.28
CA ASP A 187 25.44 4.29 -19.74
C ASP A 187 24.96 3.12 -18.86
N SER A 188 24.26 2.15 -19.47
CA SER A 188 23.75 0.97 -18.77
C SER A 188 24.86 0.08 -18.19
N ASP A 189 26.05 0.03 -18.80
CA ASP A 189 27.20 -0.75 -18.29
C ASP A 189 27.78 -0.14 -17.01
N CYS A 190 27.57 1.16 -16.78
CA CYS A 190 27.99 1.87 -15.59
C CYS A 190 26.93 1.83 -14.47
N CYS A 191 25.71 1.39 -14.78
CA CYS A 191 24.56 1.41 -13.89
C CYS A 191 24.26 0.03 -13.31
N LYS A 192 23.86 -0.02 -12.03
CA LYS A 192 23.51 -1.29 -11.37
C LYS A 192 22.04 -1.63 -11.64
N GLY A 193 21.80 -2.46 -12.65
CA GLY A 193 20.44 -2.85 -13.04
C GLY A 193 19.68 -1.72 -13.72
N ASP A 194 18.36 -1.89 -13.85
CA ASP A 194 17.52 -0.95 -14.59
C ASP A 194 17.09 0.27 -13.76
N PHE A 195 17.04 1.43 -14.43
CA PHE A 195 16.70 2.74 -13.89
C PHE A 195 15.37 3.28 -14.46
N GLY A 196 14.74 2.58 -15.42
CA GLY A 196 13.43 2.94 -15.98
C GLY A 196 13.42 4.31 -16.65
N SER A 197 14.43 4.59 -17.49
CA SER A 197 14.62 5.90 -18.13
C SER A 197 14.78 5.74 -19.63
N CYS A 198 13.96 6.46 -20.42
CA CYS A 198 13.96 6.43 -21.88
C CYS A 198 15.27 6.97 -22.52
N MET A 199 16.11 7.63 -21.72
CA MET A 199 17.34 8.29 -22.16
C MET A 199 18.60 7.43 -21.99
N VAL A 200 18.48 6.22 -21.43
CA VAL A 200 19.60 5.28 -21.27
C VAL A 200 20.12 4.85 -22.64
N ASP A 201 21.45 4.85 -22.80
CA ASP A 201 22.16 4.45 -24.02
C ASP A 201 21.77 5.18 -25.31
N ARG A 202 21.10 6.35 -25.20
CA ARG A 202 20.69 7.18 -26.35
C ARG A 202 21.78 8.13 -26.87
N GLU A 203 22.93 8.21 -26.20
CA GLU A 203 24.04 9.12 -26.52
C GLU A 203 23.68 10.63 -26.51
N ARG A 204 22.64 11.02 -25.76
CA ARG A 204 22.08 12.39 -25.73
C ARG A 204 22.67 13.31 -24.67
N THR A 205 23.85 12.97 -24.16
CA THR A 205 24.45 13.67 -23.00
C THR A 205 25.03 15.04 -23.33
N SER A 206 25.25 15.34 -24.62
CA SER A 206 25.72 16.65 -25.11
C SER A 206 24.79 17.78 -24.69
N PHE A 207 23.48 17.56 -24.68
CA PHE A 207 22.49 18.52 -24.18
C PHE A 207 22.90 19.12 -22.82
N TYR A 208 23.21 18.26 -21.84
CA TYR A 208 23.54 18.72 -20.48
C TYR A 208 24.92 19.36 -20.37
N ARG A 209 25.84 19.01 -21.28
CA ARG A 209 27.21 19.52 -21.30
C ARG A 209 27.29 20.89 -21.97
N ASP A 210 26.55 21.06 -23.06
CA ASP A 210 26.75 22.14 -24.01
C ASP A 210 25.61 23.17 -23.96
N SER A 211 24.37 22.73 -23.73
CA SER A 211 23.17 23.58 -23.85
C SER A 211 22.70 24.19 -22.54
N VAL A 212 22.99 23.57 -21.39
CA VAL A 212 22.49 24.03 -20.08
C VAL A 212 23.59 24.04 -19.02
N LYS A 213 23.40 24.87 -17.98
CA LYS A 213 24.29 24.90 -16.80
C LYS A 213 23.92 23.81 -15.79
N ALA A 214 24.38 22.59 -16.04
CA ALA A 214 24.08 21.43 -15.19
C ALA A 214 25.33 20.73 -14.64
N LYS A 215 25.11 19.79 -13.71
CA LYS A 215 26.07 18.77 -13.25
C LYS A 215 25.37 17.41 -13.17
N ALA A 216 26.10 16.34 -13.43
CA ALA A 216 25.69 14.99 -13.10
C ALA A 216 25.82 14.80 -11.58
N ALA A 217 24.77 14.30 -10.93
CA ALA A 217 24.77 13.97 -9.51
C ALA A 217 24.39 12.50 -9.32
N TYR A 218 25.28 11.70 -8.74
CA TYR A 218 25.05 10.25 -8.62
C TYR A 218 25.76 9.64 -7.42
N ILE A 219 25.32 8.44 -7.03
CA ILE A 219 25.97 7.62 -6.01
C ILE A 219 26.43 6.31 -6.62
N THR A 220 27.67 5.92 -6.32
CA THR A 220 28.23 4.61 -6.65
C THR A 220 28.27 3.70 -5.42
N ASP A 221 28.05 2.40 -5.62
CA ASP A 221 28.27 1.40 -4.57
C ASP A 221 29.74 0.93 -4.51
N LYS A 222 30.03 -0.04 -3.62
CA LYS A 222 31.38 -0.62 -3.47
C LYS A 222 31.98 -1.26 -4.73
N THR A 223 31.15 -1.59 -5.72
CA THR A 223 31.61 -2.16 -6.99
C THR A 223 31.96 -1.07 -8.01
N GLY A 224 31.68 0.20 -7.69
CA GLY A 224 31.85 1.35 -8.58
C GLY A 224 30.65 1.60 -9.48
N LEU A 225 29.62 0.75 -9.44
CA LEU A 225 28.41 0.92 -10.24
C LEU A 225 27.49 1.99 -9.66
N ILE A 226 26.87 2.77 -10.54
CA ILE A 226 25.90 3.79 -10.19
C ILE A 226 24.61 3.12 -9.69
N VAL A 227 24.11 3.55 -8.54
CA VAL A 227 22.87 3.02 -7.92
C VAL A 227 21.76 4.06 -7.82
N ALA A 228 22.10 5.34 -7.91
CA ALA A 228 21.15 6.45 -8.03
C ALA A 228 21.80 7.61 -8.80
N ARG A 229 21.01 8.31 -9.61
CA ARG A 229 21.46 9.42 -10.46
C ARG A 229 20.39 10.50 -10.62
N SER A 230 20.82 11.71 -10.95
CA SER A 230 19.97 12.83 -11.33
C SER A 230 20.79 13.93 -12.01
N ILE A 231 20.09 14.84 -12.68
CA ILE A 231 20.64 16.08 -13.22
C ILE A 231 20.47 17.19 -12.19
N LEU A 232 21.55 17.90 -11.89
CA LEU A 232 21.54 19.09 -11.05
C LEU A 232 21.66 20.34 -11.92
N PHE A 233 20.58 21.11 -12.03
CA PHE A 233 20.64 22.44 -12.63
C PHE A 233 21.25 23.42 -11.63
N THR A 234 22.34 24.08 -12.03
CA THR A 234 23.18 24.88 -11.10
C THR A 234 22.88 26.37 -11.10
N ASP A 235 22.12 26.86 -12.07
CA ASP A 235 21.87 28.30 -12.28
C ASP A 235 20.39 28.59 -12.63
N VAL A 236 19.47 28.05 -11.83
CA VAL A 236 18.02 28.28 -12.00
C VAL A 236 17.64 29.64 -11.43
N THR A 237 16.75 30.35 -12.10
CA THR A 237 16.26 31.68 -11.67
C THR A 237 14.75 31.63 -11.44
N ASP A 238 14.26 32.13 -10.30
CA ASP A 238 12.82 32.28 -10.07
C ASP A 238 12.27 33.62 -10.59
N GLN A 239 10.95 33.79 -10.56
CA GLN A 239 10.29 35.00 -11.03
C GLN A 239 10.66 36.29 -10.26
N GLU A 240 11.30 36.16 -9.10
CA GLU A 240 11.79 37.28 -8.28
C GLU A 240 13.28 37.56 -8.53
N GLY A 241 13.93 36.80 -9.41
CA GLY A 241 15.36 36.91 -9.72
C GLY A 241 16.27 36.17 -8.73
N LYS A 242 15.71 35.36 -7.82
CA LYS A 242 16.51 34.54 -6.90
C LYS A 242 17.12 33.36 -7.64
N LYS A 243 18.40 33.08 -7.35
CA LYS A 243 19.13 31.92 -7.89
C LYS A 243 18.93 30.66 -7.04
N TRP A 244 18.86 29.52 -7.70
CA TRP A 244 18.63 28.21 -7.12
C TRP A 244 19.46 27.12 -7.80
N ARG A 245 19.88 26.13 -7.01
CA ARG A 245 20.42 24.85 -7.49
C ARG A 245 19.36 23.77 -7.29
N LEU A 246 18.72 23.34 -8.36
CA LEU A 246 17.60 22.41 -8.28
C LEU A 246 18.00 21.04 -8.83
N LEU A 247 17.78 20.01 -8.01
CA LEU A 247 17.93 18.63 -8.43
C LEU A 247 16.67 18.20 -9.19
N GLU A 248 16.84 17.77 -10.43
CA GLU A 248 15.77 17.24 -11.27
C GLU A 248 15.32 15.85 -10.77
N ARG A 249 14.40 15.19 -11.48
CA ARG A 249 13.94 13.84 -11.16
C ARG A 249 15.10 12.88 -10.86
N GLN A 250 14.92 12.04 -9.85
CA GLN A 250 15.93 11.08 -9.42
C GLN A 250 15.57 9.67 -9.90
N TYR A 251 16.56 8.99 -10.46
CA TYR A 251 16.47 7.62 -10.95
C TYR A 251 17.36 6.72 -10.09
N SER A 252 16.96 5.47 -9.90
CA SER A 252 17.71 4.51 -9.08
C SER A 252 17.50 3.09 -9.56
N SER A 253 18.45 2.24 -9.16
CA SER A 253 18.41 0.79 -9.38
C SER A 253 17.07 0.20 -8.92
N GLY A 254 16.33 -0.43 -9.84
CA GLY A 254 15.04 -1.05 -9.58
C GLY A 254 13.95 -0.06 -9.11
N GLY A 255 14.14 1.23 -9.35
CA GLY A 255 13.21 2.27 -8.91
C GLY A 255 13.19 2.53 -7.40
N ASP A 256 14.17 2.05 -6.63
CA ASP A 256 14.23 2.15 -5.17
C ASP A 256 14.21 3.62 -4.66
N ASP A 257 13.12 4.02 -4.02
CA ASP A 257 12.93 5.34 -3.43
C ASP A 257 13.90 5.65 -2.27
N VAL A 258 14.41 4.63 -1.57
CA VAL A 258 15.43 4.80 -0.53
C VAL A 258 16.73 5.30 -1.14
N LEU A 259 17.12 4.77 -2.30
CA LEU A 259 18.31 5.21 -3.03
C LEU A 259 18.14 6.63 -3.60
N LYS A 260 16.96 6.98 -4.12
CA LYS A 260 16.65 8.35 -4.57
C LYS A 260 16.77 9.36 -3.42
N ARG A 261 16.18 9.03 -2.26
CA ARG A 261 16.28 9.88 -1.06
C ARG A 261 17.71 9.96 -0.53
N LEU A 262 18.47 8.87 -0.61
CA LEU A 262 19.87 8.86 -0.21
C LEU A 262 20.71 9.84 -1.05
N LEU A 263 20.48 9.90 -2.36
CA LEU A 263 21.12 10.88 -3.25
C LEU A 263 20.83 12.31 -2.79
N ILE A 264 19.55 12.62 -2.56
CA ILE A 264 19.10 13.93 -2.06
C ILE A 264 19.80 14.26 -0.73
N ASP A 265 19.75 13.35 0.25
CA ASP A 265 20.33 13.58 1.58
C ASP A 265 21.83 13.85 1.52
N LYS A 266 22.60 13.11 0.71
CA LYS A 266 24.03 13.35 0.54
C LYS A 266 24.29 14.70 -0.14
N LEU A 267 23.49 15.08 -1.12
CA LEU A 267 23.58 16.38 -1.78
C LEU A 267 23.28 17.55 -0.83
N ILE A 268 22.27 17.42 0.04
CA ILE A 268 21.96 18.40 1.09
C ILE A 268 23.11 18.51 2.09
N GLN A 269 23.64 17.38 2.56
CA GLN A 269 24.77 17.34 3.50
C GLN A 269 26.03 17.98 2.88
N GLY A 270 26.29 17.75 1.60
CA GLY A 270 27.36 18.38 0.83
C GLY A 270 27.07 19.83 0.42
N LYS A 271 25.88 20.35 0.74
CA LYS A 271 25.40 21.70 0.36
C LYS A 271 25.43 21.95 -1.16
N HIS A 272 25.14 20.93 -1.95
CA HIS A 272 25.15 21.01 -3.42
C HIS A 272 23.85 21.58 -4.00
N ILE A 273 22.74 21.48 -3.28
CA ILE A 273 21.39 21.82 -3.78
C ILE A 273 20.65 22.76 -2.83
N ASP A 274 19.69 23.50 -3.38
CA ASP A 274 18.77 24.39 -2.65
C ASP A 274 17.31 23.88 -2.69
N GLY A 275 17.02 22.97 -3.62
CA GLY A 275 15.74 22.28 -3.73
C GLY A 275 15.85 21.07 -4.65
N TYR A 276 14.80 20.25 -4.68
CA TYR A 276 14.76 19.02 -5.46
C TYR A 276 13.34 18.70 -5.92
N LYS A 277 13.22 17.98 -7.04
CA LYS A 277 11.95 17.43 -7.50
C LYS A 277 11.50 16.32 -6.55
N ILE A 278 10.23 16.34 -6.15
CA ILE A 278 9.66 15.41 -5.17
C ILE A 278 9.84 13.96 -5.66
N VAL A 279 10.34 13.09 -4.79
CA VAL A 279 10.46 11.65 -5.07
C VAL A 279 9.07 11.07 -5.37
N GLY A 280 8.93 10.41 -6.53
CA GLY A 280 7.66 9.86 -7.00
C GLY A 280 6.78 10.84 -7.78
N ALA A 281 7.19 12.10 -7.96
CA ALA A 281 6.50 13.02 -8.87
C ALA A 281 6.54 12.49 -10.31
N SER A 282 5.45 12.68 -11.04
CA SER A 282 5.32 12.30 -12.45
C SER A 282 6.26 13.12 -13.34
N CYS A 283 6.66 12.56 -14.50
CA CYS A 283 7.42 13.29 -15.52
C CYS A 283 6.63 14.50 -16.04
N HIS A 284 5.29 14.46 -15.99
CA HIS A 284 4.45 15.57 -16.42
C HIS A 284 4.30 16.70 -15.37
N GLU A 285 4.74 16.49 -14.13
CA GLU A 285 4.62 17.47 -13.04
C GLU A 285 5.84 18.40 -12.98
N ALA A 286 5.91 19.36 -13.90
CA ALA A 286 7.05 20.28 -14.03
C ALA A 286 7.27 21.22 -12.84
N ASN A 287 6.27 21.42 -11.97
CA ASN A 287 6.34 22.29 -10.80
C ASN A 287 6.49 21.54 -9.48
N ALA A 288 6.67 20.21 -9.48
CA ALA A 288 6.75 19.40 -8.26
C ALA A 288 8.10 19.51 -7.52
N PHE A 289 8.54 20.74 -7.21
CA PHE A 289 9.75 21.01 -6.44
C PHE A 289 9.45 21.34 -4.99
N VAL A 290 10.39 20.99 -4.11
CA VAL A 290 10.46 21.44 -2.71
C VAL A 290 11.84 22.02 -2.42
N ASP A 291 11.94 22.89 -1.40
CA ASP A 291 13.24 23.30 -0.86
C ASP A 291 13.87 22.20 0.01
N ILE A 292 15.11 22.40 0.46
CA ILE A 292 15.82 21.46 1.33
C ILE A 292 15.15 21.20 2.69
N ASP A 293 14.22 22.07 3.10
CA ASP A 293 13.43 21.93 4.33
C ASP A 293 12.08 21.24 4.06
N GLY A 294 11.81 20.85 2.81
CA GLY A 294 10.58 20.18 2.37
C GLY A 294 9.40 21.13 2.13
N ASN A 295 9.60 22.45 2.12
CA ASN A 295 8.52 23.39 1.81
C ASN A 295 8.24 23.37 0.31
N SER A 296 6.96 23.37 -0.07
CA SER A 296 6.55 23.38 -1.48
C SER A 296 7.06 24.61 -2.23
N LEU A 297 7.59 24.39 -3.43
CA LEU A 297 7.96 25.42 -4.41
C LEU A 297 7.04 25.39 -5.64
N SER A 298 5.88 24.71 -5.56
CA SER A 298 4.97 24.51 -6.70
C SER A 298 4.36 25.78 -7.30
N ASP A 299 4.37 26.87 -6.53
CA ASP A 299 3.91 28.20 -6.93
C ASP A 299 5.03 29.04 -7.57
N LYS A 300 6.29 28.58 -7.50
CA LYS A 300 7.43 29.25 -8.14
C LYS A 300 7.47 28.94 -9.62
N LYS A 301 7.85 29.98 -10.37
CA LYS A 301 8.08 29.96 -11.81
C LYS A 301 9.58 30.08 -12.01
N PHE A 302 10.17 29.03 -12.55
CA PHE A 302 11.60 28.89 -12.74
C PHE A 302 11.95 28.95 -14.23
N GLU A 303 13.12 29.53 -14.50
CA GLU A 303 13.77 29.55 -15.80
C GLU A 303 15.24 29.14 -15.69
N ILE A 304 15.75 28.54 -16.77
CA ILE A 304 17.17 28.24 -16.98
C ILE A 304 17.62 28.80 -18.32
N ASP A 305 18.91 29.18 -18.40
CA ASP A 305 19.57 29.39 -19.68
C ASP A 305 19.63 28.05 -20.42
N CYS A 306 19.23 28.04 -21.69
CA CYS A 306 19.21 26.86 -22.56
C CYS A 306 19.59 27.28 -23.99
N ASP A 307 20.83 27.00 -24.39
CA ASP A 307 21.36 27.35 -25.71
C ASP A 307 21.25 26.14 -26.64
N LEU A 308 20.33 26.19 -27.59
CA LEU A 308 20.06 25.11 -28.55
C LEU A 308 19.93 25.69 -29.94
N GLU A 309 20.70 25.13 -30.87
CA GLU A 309 20.44 25.25 -32.29
C GLU A 309 19.46 24.17 -32.77
N LEU A 310 18.89 24.35 -33.97
CA LEU A 310 17.85 23.44 -34.48
C LEU A 310 18.33 21.99 -34.67
N GLU A 311 19.62 21.81 -34.98
CA GLU A 311 20.27 20.50 -35.19
C GLU A 311 20.91 19.94 -33.91
N ASP A 312 20.90 20.69 -32.81
CA ASP A 312 21.56 20.25 -31.58
C ASP A 312 20.83 19.06 -30.95
N THR A 313 21.62 18.19 -30.31
CA THR A 313 21.10 17.00 -29.65
C THR A 313 20.20 17.37 -28.47
N LEU A 314 18.98 16.88 -28.47
CA LEU A 314 18.03 17.04 -27.36
C LEU A 314 18.16 15.93 -26.33
N SER A 315 17.71 16.25 -25.12
CA SER A 315 17.40 15.28 -24.08
C SER A 315 16.01 15.55 -23.53
N TYR A 316 15.25 14.50 -23.23
CA TYR A 316 13.93 14.64 -22.60
C TYR A 316 14.02 15.44 -21.30
N GLN A 317 13.19 16.49 -21.16
CA GLN A 317 13.13 17.33 -19.97
C GLN A 317 11.83 17.14 -19.19
N ASP A 318 11.96 16.73 -17.92
CA ASP A 318 10.83 16.56 -17.00
C ASP A 318 10.23 17.90 -16.53
N SER A 319 11.08 18.88 -16.22
CA SER A 319 10.62 20.15 -15.62
C SER A 319 10.82 21.33 -16.55
N PHE A 320 12.03 21.58 -17.04
CA PHE A 320 12.35 22.73 -17.90
C PHE A 320 12.06 22.43 -19.36
N LYS A 321 10.78 22.21 -19.68
CA LYS A 321 10.36 21.69 -20.97
C LYS A 321 9.80 22.72 -21.94
N TRP A 322 9.24 23.82 -21.45
CA TRP A 322 8.79 24.89 -22.35
C TRP A 322 9.99 25.72 -22.76
N TYR A 323 10.44 25.58 -24.01
CA TYR A 323 11.63 26.23 -24.54
C TYR A 323 11.29 27.41 -25.44
N SER A 324 11.93 28.55 -25.20
CA SER A 324 11.88 29.74 -26.05
C SER A 324 13.18 29.88 -26.81
N TYR A 325 13.13 29.59 -28.12
CA TYR A 325 14.29 29.64 -29.01
C TYR A 325 14.86 31.07 -29.10
N ASP A 326 13.99 32.06 -29.28
CA ASP A 326 14.39 33.48 -29.38
C ASP A 326 15.07 34.02 -28.11
N GLN A 327 14.79 33.42 -26.94
CA GLN A 327 15.34 33.87 -25.66
C GLN A 327 16.47 32.98 -25.15
N SER A 328 16.74 31.84 -25.81
CA SER A 328 17.65 30.79 -25.34
C SER A 328 17.36 30.41 -23.88
N LYS A 329 16.08 30.16 -23.56
CA LYS A 329 15.62 29.85 -22.20
C LYS A 329 14.58 28.74 -22.16
N ALA A 330 14.69 27.89 -21.15
CA ALA A 330 13.69 26.87 -20.84
C ALA A 330 13.01 27.16 -19.49
N TYR A 331 11.72 26.87 -19.42
CA TYR A 331 10.86 27.23 -18.30
C TYR A 331 10.19 25.98 -17.72
N ASN A 332 9.85 26.04 -16.43
CA ASN A 332 9.02 25.02 -15.78
C ASN A 332 7.51 25.32 -15.83
N TYR A 333 7.10 26.30 -16.65
CA TYR A 333 5.72 26.70 -16.86
C TYR A 333 5.51 27.12 -18.31
N GLU A 334 4.31 26.88 -18.81
CA GLU A 334 3.91 27.33 -20.14
C GLU A 334 3.85 28.86 -20.20
N ASN A 335 4.43 29.43 -21.26
CA ASN A 335 4.35 30.86 -21.53
C ASN A 335 4.20 31.14 -23.03
N SER A 336 3.70 32.34 -23.37
CA SER A 336 3.41 32.72 -24.75
C SER A 336 4.65 32.89 -25.65
N GLY A 337 5.86 32.89 -25.07
CA GLY A 337 7.12 32.95 -25.80
C GLY A 337 7.72 31.57 -26.09
N THR A 338 7.01 30.49 -25.74
CA THR A 338 7.46 29.12 -26.00
C THR A 338 7.42 28.83 -27.49
N SER A 339 8.56 28.41 -28.04
CA SER A 339 8.74 28.00 -29.43
C SER A 339 8.65 26.48 -29.58
N TYR A 340 9.17 25.72 -28.61
CA TYR A 340 9.27 24.27 -28.63
C TYR A 340 8.96 23.66 -27.25
N ASN A 341 8.58 22.38 -27.24
CA ASN A 341 8.47 21.60 -26.00
C ASN A 341 9.56 20.52 -25.99
N LEU A 342 10.34 20.47 -24.91
CA LEU A 342 11.49 19.56 -24.75
C LEU A 342 11.12 18.29 -23.97
N ASP A 343 9.83 18.02 -23.74
CA ASP A 343 9.34 16.72 -23.25
C ASP A 343 9.13 15.71 -24.39
N THR A 344 10.04 15.72 -25.36
CA THR A 344 10.08 14.83 -26.52
C THR A 344 11.29 13.90 -26.48
N THR A 345 11.19 12.78 -27.18
CA THR A 345 12.29 11.87 -27.49
C THR A 345 12.87 12.12 -28.87
N ASP A 346 12.58 13.23 -29.55
CA ASP A 346 13.24 13.60 -30.81
C ASP A 346 14.76 13.79 -30.64
N GLN A 347 15.54 13.51 -31.68
CA GLN A 347 16.99 13.75 -31.68
C GLN A 347 17.33 15.25 -31.60
N ASN A 348 16.57 16.10 -32.29
CA ASN A 348 16.80 17.54 -32.41
C ASN A 348 15.47 18.31 -32.60
N LEU A 349 15.51 19.65 -32.75
CA LEU A 349 14.30 20.48 -32.82
C LEU A 349 13.54 20.40 -34.16
N TYR A 350 14.07 19.73 -35.19
CA TYR A 350 13.31 19.45 -36.40
C TYR A 350 12.21 18.41 -36.19
N GLY A 351 12.31 17.63 -35.10
CA GLY A 351 11.57 16.38 -34.97
C GLY A 351 12.22 15.27 -35.79
N ASP A 352 12.08 14.03 -35.35
CA ASP A 352 12.54 12.91 -36.15
C ASP A 352 11.50 12.63 -37.25
N ASP A 353 11.84 12.90 -38.53
CA ASP A 353 10.99 12.63 -39.71
C ASP A 353 10.71 11.12 -39.91
N ASP A 354 11.31 10.27 -39.08
CA ASP A 354 11.29 8.82 -39.11
C ASP A 354 10.98 8.24 -37.71
N GLU A 355 9.83 8.52 -37.11
CA GLU A 355 9.33 7.66 -36.02
C GLU A 355 7.92 7.17 -36.36
N ASP A 356 7.89 6.03 -37.05
CA ASP A 356 7.00 4.95 -36.61
C ASP A 356 7.48 4.66 -35.18
N ASP A 357 6.94 5.39 -34.19
CA ASP A 357 7.25 5.30 -32.75
C ASP A 357 7.02 3.87 -32.20
N GLY A 358 6.71 2.89 -33.05
CA GLY A 358 6.03 1.69 -32.66
C GLY A 358 4.65 2.01 -32.10
N GLU A 359 3.99 0.99 -31.58
CA GLU A 359 2.77 1.14 -30.82
C GLU A 359 3.09 1.36 -29.33
N TRP A 360 2.32 2.24 -28.68
CA TRP A 360 2.50 2.56 -27.26
C TRP A 360 1.85 1.49 -26.37
N ASP A 361 2.65 0.88 -25.49
CA ASP A 361 2.17 -0.02 -24.44
C ASP A 361 1.66 0.79 -23.23
N ASP A 362 0.33 0.82 -23.06
CA ASP A 362 -0.37 1.49 -21.96
C ASP A 362 -0.12 0.84 -20.59
N TYR A 363 0.28 -0.43 -20.52
CA TYR A 363 0.50 -1.13 -19.25
C TYR A 363 1.95 -1.01 -18.78
N HIS A 364 2.91 -1.24 -19.66
CA HIS A 364 4.34 -1.18 -19.36
C HIS A 364 4.98 0.19 -19.60
N GLN A 365 4.28 1.11 -20.26
CA GLN A 365 4.67 2.50 -20.46
C GLN A 365 5.95 2.67 -21.30
N TYR A 366 6.06 1.91 -22.39
CA TYR A 366 7.13 2.04 -23.39
C TYR A 366 6.58 1.86 -24.82
N TYR A 367 7.38 2.24 -25.79
CA TYR A 367 7.12 2.06 -27.22
C TYR A 367 7.63 0.70 -27.72
N CYS A 368 6.77 -0.07 -28.40
CA CYS A 368 7.04 -1.44 -28.86
C CYS A 368 6.61 -1.65 -30.33
N ASP A 369 7.02 -2.74 -30.96
CA ASP A 369 6.76 -2.94 -32.40
C ASP A 369 5.26 -3.18 -32.71
N ASP A 370 4.50 -3.82 -31.81
CA ASP A 370 3.09 -4.17 -32.00
C ASP A 370 2.36 -4.28 -30.65
N THR A 371 1.15 -3.72 -30.54
CA THR A 371 0.31 -3.86 -29.34
C THR A 371 -0.98 -4.62 -29.62
N ARG A 372 -1.46 -5.30 -28.59
CA ARG A 372 -2.78 -5.93 -28.59
C ARG A 372 -3.72 -5.23 -27.62
N LEU A 373 -4.97 -5.10 -28.04
CA LEU A 373 -6.05 -4.65 -27.18
C LEU A 373 -6.27 -5.66 -26.05
N CYS A 374 -6.10 -5.20 -24.82
CA CYS A 374 -6.33 -5.93 -23.59
C CYS A 374 -7.26 -5.12 -22.67
N TYR A 375 -7.72 -5.75 -21.60
CA TYR A 375 -8.64 -5.15 -20.65
C TYR A 375 -8.10 -5.24 -19.23
N ARG A 376 -8.21 -4.13 -18.49
CA ARG A 376 -7.85 -4.05 -17.07
C ARG A 376 -8.89 -3.25 -16.30
N ASN A 377 -9.50 -3.85 -15.26
CA ASN A 377 -10.65 -3.31 -14.53
C ASN A 377 -11.76 -2.82 -15.49
N GLY A 378 -12.01 -3.57 -16.57
CA GLY A 378 -13.00 -3.24 -17.60
C GLY A 378 -12.64 -2.02 -18.47
N ARG A 379 -11.40 -1.54 -18.45
CA ARG A 379 -10.89 -0.49 -19.35
C ARG A 379 -10.03 -1.09 -20.45
N GLU A 380 -10.23 -0.63 -21.68
CA GLU A 380 -9.38 -0.92 -22.83
C GLU A 380 -7.99 -0.30 -22.65
N ILE A 381 -6.96 -1.11 -22.89
CA ILE A 381 -5.55 -0.73 -22.87
C ILE A 381 -4.82 -1.47 -24.00
N ARG A 382 -3.77 -0.85 -24.55
CA ARG A 382 -2.87 -1.46 -25.55
C ARG A 382 -1.65 -2.03 -24.83
N VAL A 383 -1.29 -3.28 -25.08
CA VAL A 383 -0.17 -3.96 -24.39
C VAL A 383 0.70 -4.65 -25.42
N ASP A 384 2.01 -4.58 -25.26
CA ASP A 384 3.01 -5.21 -26.11
C ASP A 384 2.72 -6.72 -26.27
N VAL A 385 2.65 -7.17 -27.52
CA VAL A 385 2.37 -8.57 -27.87
C VAL A 385 3.43 -9.53 -27.35
N GLU A 386 4.67 -9.08 -27.16
CA GLU A 386 5.79 -9.87 -26.63
C GLU A 386 5.83 -9.87 -25.08
N ASN A 387 4.93 -9.13 -24.42
CA ASN A 387 4.88 -9.02 -22.96
C ASN A 387 3.45 -9.12 -22.41
N LEU A 388 2.79 -10.26 -22.64
CA LEU A 388 1.42 -10.52 -22.18
C LEU A 388 1.33 -11.42 -20.94
N ASP A 389 2.43 -11.58 -20.19
CA ASP A 389 2.51 -12.54 -19.07
C ASP A 389 1.46 -12.29 -17.97
N ASP A 390 1.11 -11.02 -17.72
CA ASP A 390 0.10 -10.61 -16.75
C ASP A 390 -1.35 -10.68 -17.28
N PHE A 391 -1.54 -11.12 -18.53
CA PHE A 391 -2.81 -11.14 -19.23
C PHE A 391 -3.25 -12.56 -19.61
N VAL A 392 -4.50 -12.85 -19.32
CA VAL A 392 -5.15 -14.13 -19.55
C VAL A 392 -6.10 -14.02 -20.73
N TRP A 393 -6.00 -14.97 -21.65
CA TRP A 393 -6.95 -15.10 -22.76
C TRP A 393 -8.26 -15.73 -22.28
N ILE A 394 -9.37 -15.02 -22.49
CA ILE A 394 -10.72 -15.50 -22.16
C ILE A 394 -11.42 -15.95 -23.45
N GLU A 395 -11.60 -17.26 -23.59
CA GLU A 395 -12.13 -17.85 -24.83
C GLU A 395 -13.60 -17.46 -25.12
N SER A 396 -14.41 -17.23 -24.08
CA SER A 396 -15.82 -16.86 -24.24
C SER A 396 -16.02 -15.45 -24.84
N THR A 397 -15.13 -14.51 -24.52
CA THR A 397 -15.16 -13.14 -25.04
C THR A 397 -14.20 -12.93 -26.21
N GLN A 398 -13.23 -13.84 -26.40
CA GLN A 398 -12.12 -13.72 -27.37
C GLN A 398 -11.26 -12.47 -27.09
N GLU A 399 -10.97 -12.21 -25.82
CA GLU A 399 -10.27 -11.02 -25.35
C GLU A 399 -9.19 -11.37 -24.33
N TYR A 400 -8.15 -10.53 -24.23
CA TYR A 400 -7.15 -10.60 -23.16
C TYR A 400 -7.58 -9.72 -21.98
N HIS A 401 -7.59 -10.27 -20.78
CA HIS A 401 -7.92 -9.57 -19.55
C HIS A 401 -6.79 -9.74 -18.54
N HIS A 402 -6.51 -8.72 -17.74
CA HIS A 402 -5.48 -8.83 -16.70
C HIS A 402 -5.83 -9.96 -15.73
N GLU A 403 -4.84 -10.73 -15.27
CA GLU A 403 -5.01 -11.83 -14.32
C GLU A 403 -5.86 -11.47 -13.08
N ASN A 404 -5.79 -10.22 -12.60
CA ASN A 404 -6.55 -9.74 -11.44
C ASN A 404 -8.07 -9.61 -11.70
N ASP A 405 -8.48 -9.49 -12.96
CA ASP A 405 -9.89 -9.44 -13.36
C ASP A 405 -10.44 -10.84 -13.68
N CYS A 406 -9.58 -11.86 -13.63
CA CYS A 406 -9.88 -13.22 -14.04
C CYS A 406 -9.84 -14.18 -12.85
N VAL A 407 -10.60 -15.26 -12.95
CA VAL A 407 -10.51 -16.40 -12.04
C VAL A 407 -10.52 -17.70 -12.85
N CYS A 408 -9.82 -18.71 -12.35
CA CYS A 408 -9.80 -20.03 -12.98
C CYS A 408 -10.88 -20.91 -12.33
N CYS A 409 -11.71 -21.55 -13.15
CA CYS A 409 -12.70 -22.51 -12.65
C CYS A 409 -12.01 -23.76 -12.12
N ASP A 410 -12.23 -24.09 -10.85
CA ASP A 410 -11.55 -25.21 -10.19
C ASP A 410 -11.90 -26.60 -10.75
N GLU A 411 -13.06 -26.75 -11.39
CA GLU A 411 -13.47 -28.03 -11.97
C GLU A 411 -12.86 -28.28 -13.35
N CYS A 412 -12.89 -27.28 -14.23
CA CYS A 412 -12.53 -27.45 -15.65
C CYS A 412 -11.24 -26.73 -16.07
N GLY A 413 -10.69 -25.86 -15.22
CA GLY A 413 -9.49 -25.08 -15.50
C GLY A 413 -9.71 -23.93 -16.50
N THR A 414 -10.96 -23.62 -16.86
CA THR A 414 -11.27 -22.51 -17.77
C THR A 414 -11.20 -21.19 -17.03
N TYR A 415 -10.48 -20.21 -17.60
CA TYR A 415 -10.47 -18.85 -17.10
C TYR A 415 -11.73 -18.09 -17.50
N ILE A 416 -12.27 -17.33 -16.56
CA ILE A 416 -13.46 -16.50 -16.70
C ILE A 416 -13.24 -15.15 -16.03
N LEU A 417 -14.04 -14.15 -16.39
CA LEU A 417 -14.04 -12.89 -15.67
C LEU A 417 -14.63 -13.08 -14.28
N LEU A 418 -14.00 -12.45 -13.28
CA LEU A 418 -14.42 -12.53 -11.88
C LEU A 418 -15.89 -12.09 -11.70
N ASP A 419 -16.32 -11.06 -12.43
CA ASP A 419 -17.69 -10.55 -12.39
C ASP A 419 -18.73 -11.53 -13.00
N ASP A 420 -18.29 -12.42 -13.89
CA ASP A 420 -19.14 -13.45 -14.52
C ASP A 420 -19.07 -14.80 -13.79
N ALA A 421 -18.17 -14.93 -12.81
CA ALA A 421 -17.97 -16.16 -12.08
C ALA A 421 -19.09 -16.45 -11.08
N MET A 422 -19.50 -17.72 -11.00
CA MET A 422 -20.43 -18.19 -9.97
C MET A 422 -19.65 -18.57 -8.72
N CYS A 423 -19.91 -17.90 -7.60
CA CYS A 423 -19.34 -18.27 -6.30
C CYS A 423 -20.23 -19.31 -5.60
N SER A 424 -19.62 -20.39 -5.10
CA SER A 424 -20.29 -21.38 -4.26
C SER A 424 -20.17 -21.01 -2.78
N GLU A 425 -21.28 -20.92 -2.06
CA GLU A 425 -21.27 -20.78 -0.60
C GLU A 425 -20.85 -22.08 0.12
N VAL A 426 -20.84 -23.22 -0.58
CA VAL A 426 -20.49 -24.54 -0.02
C VAL A 426 -18.99 -24.78 -0.06
N THR A 427 -18.35 -24.44 -1.18
CA THR A 427 -16.90 -24.63 -1.35
C THR A 427 -16.10 -23.35 -1.16
N GLU A 428 -16.75 -22.19 -1.14
CA GLU A 428 -16.13 -20.85 -1.13
C GLU A 428 -15.27 -20.53 -2.37
N GLU A 429 -15.50 -21.24 -3.48
CA GLU A 429 -14.71 -21.13 -4.72
C GLU A 429 -15.56 -20.63 -5.91
N TYR A 430 -14.88 -20.32 -7.01
CA TYR A 430 -15.46 -19.71 -8.22
C TYR A 430 -15.54 -20.69 -9.40
N TYR A 431 -16.65 -20.64 -10.14
CA TYR A 431 -16.96 -21.58 -11.21
C TYR A 431 -17.48 -20.89 -12.48
N CYS A 432 -17.13 -21.46 -13.64
CA CYS A 432 -17.54 -20.93 -14.95
C CYS A 432 -19.02 -21.16 -15.28
N CYS A 433 -19.65 -22.15 -14.66
CA CYS A 433 -21.05 -22.46 -14.89
C CYS A 433 -21.64 -23.26 -13.73
N LYS A 434 -22.97 -23.28 -13.68
CA LYS A 434 -23.75 -24.01 -12.69
C LYS A 434 -23.43 -25.51 -12.67
N GLU A 435 -23.18 -26.13 -13.82
CA GLU A 435 -22.86 -27.56 -13.89
C GLU A 435 -21.52 -27.90 -13.21
N CYS A 436 -20.49 -27.07 -13.41
CA CYS A 436 -19.20 -27.24 -12.73
C CYS A 436 -19.34 -27.06 -11.22
N MET A 437 -20.03 -26.00 -10.81
CA MET A 437 -20.30 -25.71 -9.40
C MET A 437 -21.07 -26.86 -8.73
N GLU A 438 -22.20 -27.28 -9.28
CA GLU A 438 -23.03 -28.34 -8.70
C GLU A 438 -22.28 -29.67 -8.62
N LYS A 439 -21.43 -29.99 -9.61
CA LYS A 439 -20.64 -31.22 -9.57
C LYS A 439 -19.67 -31.21 -8.39
N VAL A 440 -18.93 -30.12 -8.18
CA VAL A 440 -17.97 -29.99 -7.09
C VAL A 440 -18.68 -29.89 -5.74
N GLU A 441 -19.77 -29.13 -5.63
CA GLU A 441 -20.59 -29.06 -4.41
C GLU A 441 -21.14 -30.42 -4.00
N ASN A 442 -21.64 -31.21 -4.95
CA ASN A 442 -22.17 -32.55 -4.68
C ASN A 442 -21.06 -33.50 -4.21
N GLU A 443 -19.87 -33.42 -4.79
CA GLU A 443 -18.73 -34.20 -4.30
C GLU A 443 -18.26 -33.74 -2.92
N PHE A 444 -18.25 -32.43 -2.66
CA PHE A 444 -17.89 -31.86 -1.37
C PHE A 444 -18.86 -32.31 -0.28
N LYS A 445 -20.17 -32.15 -0.51
CA LYS A 445 -21.24 -32.59 0.42
C LYS A 445 -21.12 -34.09 0.71
N ARG A 446 -20.89 -34.92 -0.32
CA ARG A 446 -20.69 -36.38 -0.14
C ARG A 446 -19.48 -36.74 0.73
N LYS A 447 -18.44 -35.92 0.75
CA LYS A 447 -17.20 -36.18 1.52
C LYS A 447 -17.26 -35.58 2.93
N ASN A 448 -17.93 -34.44 3.09
CA ASN A 448 -17.81 -33.60 4.28
C ASN A 448 -19.12 -33.44 5.08
N TRP A 449 -20.28 -33.68 4.47
CA TRP A 449 -21.59 -33.45 5.08
C TRP A 449 -22.30 -34.79 5.36
N HIS A 450 -23.39 -34.72 6.12
CA HIS A 450 -24.20 -35.87 6.52
C HIS A 450 -25.53 -35.86 5.76
N TYR A 451 -25.94 -37.01 5.22
CA TYR A 451 -27.18 -37.12 4.44
C TYR A 451 -28.34 -37.65 5.28
N SER A 452 -29.49 -36.97 5.20
CA SER A 452 -30.75 -37.39 5.79
C SER A 452 -31.57 -38.18 4.77
N GLU A 453 -31.77 -39.48 5.03
CA GLU A 453 -32.60 -40.35 4.18
C GLU A 453 -34.10 -40.01 4.26
N TYR A 454 -34.54 -39.39 5.35
CA TYR A 454 -35.92 -38.96 5.53
C TYR A 454 -36.20 -37.64 4.80
N ASP A 455 -35.32 -36.65 4.93
CA ASP A 455 -35.50 -35.32 4.33
C ASP A 455 -35.05 -35.27 2.87
N ASP A 456 -34.23 -36.23 2.42
CA ASP A 456 -33.54 -36.21 1.12
C ASP A 456 -32.63 -34.98 0.95
N GLU A 457 -31.99 -34.56 2.06
CA GLU A 457 -31.16 -33.35 2.16
C GLU A 457 -29.82 -33.61 2.86
N TRP A 458 -28.83 -32.74 2.61
CA TRP A 458 -27.50 -32.78 3.24
C TRP A 458 -27.36 -31.73 4.35
N TYR A 459 -26.71 -32.11 5.45
CA TYR A 459 -26.48 -31.29 6.63
C TYR A 459 -24.98 -31.19 6.93
N GLU A 460 -24.50 -29.98 7.20
CA GLU A 460 -23.09 -29.72 7.47
C GLU A 460 -22.62 -30.31 8.81
N ASP A 461 -23.39 -30.15 9.88
CA ASP A 461 -23.06 -30.67 11.22
C ASP A 461 -23.75 -32.02 11.48
N TYR A 462 -22.99 -32.98 12.03
CA TYR A 462 -23.53 -34.27 12.46
C TYR A 462 -24.56 -34.12 13.59
N THR A 463 -24.51 -33.04 14.39
CA THR A 463 -25.50 -32.81 15.46
C THR A 463 -26.88 -32.42 14.94
N ASP A 464 -26.95 -31.99 13.68
CA ASP A 464 -28.21 -31.63 13.03
C ASP A 464 -28.94 -32.84 12.47
N ILE A 465 -28.32 -34.03 12.52
CA ILE A 465 -28.92 -35.30 12.14
C ILE A 465 -29.15 -36.19 13.36
N THR A 466 -30.28 -36.88 13.35
CA THR A 466 -30.66 -37.93 14.28
C THR A 466 -31.35 -39.07 13.51
N TRP A 467 -32.09 -39.96 14.18
CA TRP A 467 -32.68 -41.15 13.60
C TRP A 467 -34.18 -41.26 13.91
N ILE A 468 -34.95 -41.73 12.92
CA ILE A 468 -36.36 -42.08 13.06
C ILE A 468 -36.60 -43.49 12.49
N ASN A 469 -37.48 -44.24 13.13
CA ASN A 469 -37.93 -45.54 12.68
C ASN A 469 -39.24 -45.39 11.87
N ILE A 470 -39.18 -45.73 10.58
CA ILE A 470 -40.29 -45.63 9.63
C ILE A 470 -40.97 -47.00 9.44
N TRP A 471 -42.27 -47.08 9.59
CA TRP A 471 -43.00 -48.34 9.50
C TRP A 471 -43.22 -48.79 8.04
N ASN A 472 -42.60 -49.89 7.65
CA ASN A 472 -42.83 -50.55 6.37
C ASN A 472 -44.01 -51.54 6.50
N GLU A 473 -45.21 -51.13 6.05
CA GLU A 473 -46.42 -51.96 6.13
C GLU A 473 -46.32 -53.31 5.40
N PRO A 474 -45.80 -53.38 4.16
CA PRO A 474 -45.60 -54.66 3.47
C PRO A 474 -44.70 -55.66 4.19
N GLU A 475 -43.60 -55.18 4.78
CA GLU A 475 -42.62 -56.04 5.44
C GLU A 475 -42.92 -56.29 6.92
N GLY A 476 -43.77 -55.44 7.52
CA GLY A 476 -44.17 -55.55 8.92
C GLY A 476 -43.02 -55.26 9.90
N ILE A 477 -42.07 -54.42 9.51
CA ILE A 477 -40.91 -54.01 10.30
C ILE A 477 -40.67 -52.49 10.21
N TYR A 478 -39.93 -51.94 11.16
CA TYR A 478 -39.43 -50.56 11.06
C TYR A 478 -38.09 -50.52 10.35
N GLU A 479 -37.92 -49.53 9.47
CA GLU A 479 -36.65 -49.16 8.85
C GLU A 479 -36.11 -47.90 9.56
N SER A 480 -34.88 -47.97 10.07
CA SER A 480 -34.23 -46.81 10.67
C SER A 480 -33.68 -45.92 9.55
N LYS A 481 -34.03 -44.63 9.58
CA LYS A 481 -33.58 -43.61 8.63
C LYS A 481 -32.99 -42.43 9.36
N SER A 482 -31.95 -41.82 8.79
CA SER A 482 -31.45 -40.52 9.25
C SER A 482 -32.48 -39.42 8.96
N ILE A 483 -32.62 -38.47 9.89
CA ILE A 483 -33.55 -37.34 9.81
C ILE A 483 -32.92 -36.08 10.44
N GLY A 484 -33.21 -34.90 9.90
CA GLY A 484 -32.85 -33.63 10.48
C GLY A 484 -33.54 -33.39 11.83
N THR A 485 -32.80 -32.89 12.82
CA THR A 485 -33.29 -32.66 14.19
C THR A 485 -34.49 -31.71 14.22
N ASP A 486 -34.50 -30.69 13.37
CA ASP A 486 -35.62 -29.75 13.25
C ASP A 486 -36.86 -30.39 12.62
N THR A 487 -36.68 -31.24 11.59
CA THR A 487 -37.78 -32.01 11.00
C THR A 487 -38.38 -32.95 12.04
N LEU A 488 -37.54 -33.70 12.77
CA LEU A 488 -38.00 -34.60 13.82
C LEU A 488 -38.77 -33.85 14.91
N CYS A 489 -38.25 -32.72 15.39
CA CYS A 489 -38.92 -31.88 16.37
C CYS A 489 -40.30 -31.40 15.87
N ARG A 490 -40.43 -31.09 14.58
CA ARG A 490 -41.71 -30.72 13.97
C ARG A 490 -42.68 -31.90 13.93
N LEU A 491 -42.24 -33.09 13.54
CA LEU A 491 -43.07 -34.30 13.52
C LEU A 491 -43.61 -34.64 14.91
N LEU A 492 -42.75 -34.58 15.93
CA LEU A 492 -43.15 -34.78 17.33
C LEU A 492 -44.19 -33.76 17.80
N ARG A 493 -44.01 -32.48 17.45
CA ARG A 493 -44.97 -31.41 17.80
C ARG A 493 -46.31 -31.55 17.09
N ASN A 494 -46.31 -32.08 15.88
CA ASN A 494 -47.52 -32.30 15.09
C ASN A 494 -48.23 -33.62 15.41
N GLU A 495 -47.72 -34.40 16.36
CA GLU A 495 -48.21 -35.75 16.68
C GLU A 495 -48.15 -36.71 15.47
N GLU A 496 -47.18 -36.49 14.59
CA GLU A 496 -46.88 -37.31 13.41
C GLU A 496 -45.75 -38.32 13.68
N ALA A 497 -45.11 -38.23 14.86
CA ALA A 497 -44.12 -39.18 15.36
C ALA A 497 -44.23 -39.32 16.89
N TRP A 498 -43.72 -40.42 17.44
CA TRP A 498 -43.76 -40.74 18.87
C TRP A 498 -42.41 -41.25 19.39
N GLU A 499 -42.00 -40.75 20.54
CA GLU A 499 -40.74 -41.13 21.20
C GLU A 499 -41.00 -42.18 22.30
N PHE A 500 -40.23 -43.27 22.28
CA PHE A 500 -40.23 -44.34 23.28
C PHE A 500 -38.80 -44.84 23.53
N ASP A 501 -38.39 -44.92 24.81
CA ASP A 501 -37.04 -45.37 25.23
C ASP A 501 -35.88 -44.72 24.44
N ASN A 502 -35.99 -43.41 24.17
CA ASN A 502 -35.06 -42.59 23.37
C ASN A 502 -34.96 -42.96 21.88
N GLU A 503 -35.95 -43.68 21.34
CA GLU A 503 -36.12 -43.95 19.92
C GLU A 503 -37.42 -43.31 19.43
N VAL A 504 -37.43 -42.79 18.18
CA VAL A 504 -38.62 -42.14 17.61
C VAL A 504 -39.20 -42.97 16.47
N PHE A 505 -40.53 -43.06 16.41
CA PHE A 505 -41.28 -43.87 15.46
C PHE A 505 -42.33 -43.03 14.73
N ASP A 506 -42.49 -43.22 13.43
CA ASP A 506 -43.48 -42.50 12.58
C ASP A 506 -44.91 -43.03 12.71
N LYS A 507 -45.07 -44.21 13.30
CA LYS A 507 -46.35 -44.90 13.39
C LYS A 507 -46.42 -45.73 14.65
N VAL A 508 -47.60 -45.81 15.25
CA VAL A 508 -47.88 -46.66 16.42
C VAL A 508 -49.14 -47.48 16.18
N ASN A 509 -49.27 -48.61 16.88
CA ASN A 509 -50.46 -49.45 16.81
C ASN A 509 -51.64 -48.75 17.50
N PRO A 510 -52.74 -48.44 16.78
CA PRO A 510 -53.89 -47.72 17.35
C PRO A 510 -54.57 -48.44 18.53
N SER A 511 -54.40 -49.76 18.64
CA SER A 511 -55.00 -50.56 19.70
C SER A 511 -54.19 -50.53 21.01
N THR A 512 -52.89 -50.24 20.93
CA THR A 512 -51.99 -50.28 22.09
C THR A 512 -51.29 -48.95 22.37
N ASN A 513 -51.35 -47.98 21.44
CA ASN A 513 -50.57 -46.73 21.46
C ASN A 513 -49.06 -46.97 21.68
N LEU A 514 -48.57 -48.11 21.19
CA LEU A 514 -47.16 -48.49 21.25
C LEU A 514 -46.66 -48.75 19.82
N PRO A 515 -45.36 -48.57 19.52
CA PRO A 515 -44.82 -48.96 18.23
C PRO A 515 -45.12 -50.44 17.92
N TYR A 516 -45.31 -50.75 16.64
CA TYR A 516 -45.65 -52.12 16.23
C TYR A 516 -44.53 -53.10 16.63
N GLY A 517 -44.89 -54.17 17.34
CA GLY A 517 -43.92 -55.17 17.84
C GLY A 517 -43.17 -54.75 19.12
N TYR A 518 -43.40 -53.55 19.65
CA TYR A 518 -42.76 -53.06 20.87
C TYR A 518 -43.23 -53.85 22.11
N LYS A 519 -42.30 -54.37 22.90
CA LYS A 519 -42.56 -55.04 24.17
C LYS A 519 -42.01 -54.18 25.30
N LEU A 520 -42.89 -53.63 26.13
CA LEU A 520 -42.51 -52.92 27.35
C LEU A 520 -41.56 -53.80 28.18
N LYS A 521 -40.33 -53.33 28.42
CA LYS A 521 -39.48 -53.92 29.45
C LYS A 521 -40.18 -53.69 30.78
N LYS A 522 -40.60 -54.77 31.45
CA LYS A 522 -41.04 -54.68 32.85
C LYS A 522 -39.88 -54.15 33.68
N GLU A 523 -40.01 -52.97 34.26
CA GLU A 523 -39.16 -52.56 35.38
C GLU A 523 -39.34 -53.57 36.52
N ILE A 524 -38.27 -54.28 36.85
CA ILE A 524 -38.19 -55.03 38.11
C ILE A 524 -37.87 -53.98 39.19
N ASN A 525 -38.92 -53.48 39.84
CA ASN A 525 -38.82 -52.77 41.11
C ASN A 525 -37.94 -53.59 42.06
N HIS A 526 -36.73 -53.14 42.32
CA HIS A 526 -35.94 -53.67 43.42
C HIS A 526 -36.55 -53.13 44.71
N GLU A 527 -37.05 -54.05 45.55
CA GLU A 527 -37.57 -53.76 46.88
C GLU A 527 -36.57 -52.93 47.69
N TYR A 528 -37.08 -51.84 48.27
CA TYR A 528 -36.41 -51.00 49.23
C TYR A 528 -35.90 -51.83 50.43
N THR A 529 -34.59 -51.86 50.64
CA THR A 529 -34.04 -52.18 51.96
C THR A 529 -34.02 -50.90 52.79
N ILE A 530 -34.85 -50.91 53.82
CA ILE A 530 -34.97 -49.88 54.86
C ILE A 530 -33.67 -49.84 55.68
N ILE A 531 -33.05 -48.66 55.80
CA ILE A 531 -32.30 -48.29 57.00
C ILE A 531 -32.78 -46.89 57.40
N GLU A 532 -33.65 -46.86 58.41
CA GLU A 532 -33.93 -45.67 59.19
C GLU A 532 -32.68 -45.29 60.00
N ALA A 533 -32.33 -44.01 59.95
CA ALA A 533 -31.35 -43.43 60.85
C ALA A 533 -31.98 -43.24 62.25
N ALA A 534 -31.20 -43.57 63.29
CA ALA A 534 -31.42 -43.04 64.64
C ALA A 534 -30.10 -42.47 65.17
N VAL A 535 -30.11 -41.14 65.33
CA VAL A 535 -29.38 -40.24 66.26
C VAL A 535 -27.90 -40.50 66.54
#